data_AF-A0A2N2BLN4-F1
#
_entry.id   AF-A0A2N2BLN4-F1
#
_cell.length_a   1.000
_cell.length_b   1.000
_cell.length_c   1.000
_cell.angle_alpha   90.00
_cell.angle_beta   90.00
_cell.angle_gamma   90.00
#
_symmetry.space_group_name_H-M   'P 1'
#
loop_
_entity.id
_entity.type
_entity.pdbx_description
1 polymer ?
#
loop_
_entity_poly.entity_id
_entity_poly.type
_entity_poly.pdbx_seq_one_letter_code
_entity_poly.pdbx_strand_id
1 'polypeptide(L)'
;MKSLHSIIQSLNPYSAYDKAQTALLRKTLMCDNIKRLKIIGVIGLAVNLLLLVLYYLKDGVEGLTAIEATLRIAWNLASIIYIFGVGNPHFPNAVKKRQFIFFYGATGLCLLFASLITAVLSVEQGSTFLYLINVLLIGSFLYLSLLEMICLIVPSFLVLVISIIFTPSSILMTQGNFINVIASTAFAVVIAQTILISKLKQLSSTQTILDQKKELEYLIDLDGLTRIPNRRKLESYYLNHPDTSFAL
;
A
#
# COMPACT_ATOMS: atom_id res chain seq x y z
N MET A 1 28.68 -12.60 8.93
CA MET A 1 27.95 -12.41 7.66
C MET A 1 26.49 -12.86 7.70
N LYS A 2 26.14 -14.03 8.26
CA LYS A 2 24.73 -14.49 8.36
C LYS A 2 23.81 -13.53 9.15
N SER A 3 24.27 -12.93 10.26
CA SER A 3 23.45 -11.96 11.02
C SER A 3 23.25 -10.63 10.28
N LEU A 4 24.28 -10.13 9.58
CA LEU A 4 24.17 -8.90 8.80
C LEU A 4 23.20 -9.09 7.61
N HIS A 5 23.25 -10.26 6.97
CA HIS A 5 22.34 -10.60 5.87
C HIS A 5 20.90 -10.76 6.36
N SER A 6 20.66 -11.34 7.55
CA SER A 6 19.31 -11.42 8.12
C SER A 6 18.76 -10.05 8.53
N ILE A 7 19.60 -9.15 9.03
CA ILE A 7 19.23 -7.76 9.35
C ILE A 7 18.93 -6.97 8.07
N ILE A 8 19.73 -7.15 7.01
CA ILE A 8 19.48 -6.50 5.72
C ILE A 8 18.20 -7.04 5.06
N GLN A 9 17.91 -8.34 5.18
CA GLN A 9 16.65 -8.93 4.73
C GLN A 9 15.45 -8.46 5.54
N SER A 10 15.59 -8.23 6.85
CA SER A 10 14.50 -7.68 7.66
C SER A 10 14.24 -6.19 7.36
N LEU A 11 15.28 -5.41 7.05
CA LEU A 11 15.18 -4.01 6.63
C LEU A 11 14.63 -3.85 5.22
N ASN A 12 15.01 -4.75 4.31
CA ASN A 12 14.62 -4.71 2.92
C ASN A 12 14.26 -6.14 2.42
N PRO A 13 12.98 -6.52 2.51
CA PRO A 13 12.54 -7.87 2.11
C PRO A 13 12.71 -8.15 0.61
N TYR A 14 12.97 -7.10 -0.19
CA TYR A 14 13.31 -7.26 -1.61
C TYR A 14 14.72 -7.81 -1.85
N SER A 15 15.61 -7.76 -0.86
CA SER A 15 17.00 -8.24 -1.01
C SER A 15 17.14 -9.75 -1.24
N ALA A 16 16.06 -10.52 -1.02
CA ALA A 16 16.01 -11.95 -1.30
C ALA A 16 15.80 -12.29 -2.79
N TYR A 17 15.52 -11.30 -3.64
CA TYR A 17 15.18 -11.49 -5.05
C TYR A 17 16.21 -10.84 -5.97
N ASP A 18 16.31 -11.35 -7.21
CA ASP A 18 17.16 -10.72 -8.22
C ASP A 18 16.64 -9.31 -8.59
N LYS A 19 17.51 -8.46 -9.14
CA LYS A 19 17.19 -7.06 -9.48
C LYS A 19 16.04 -6.93 -10.47
N ALA A 20 16.00 -7.79 -11.49
CA ALA A 20 14.93 -7.77 -12.50
C ALA A 20 13.58 -8.16 -11.88
N GLN A 21 13.57 -9.22 -11.06
CA GLN A 21 12.38 -9.69 -10.34
C GLN A 21 11.90 -8.66 -9.31
N THR A 22 12.82 -8.01 -8.61
CA THR A 22 12.51 -6.94 -7.65
C THR A 22 11.78 -5.77 -8.31
N ALA A 23 12.24 -5.34 -9.49
CA ALA A 23 11.60 -4.25 -10.23
C ALA A 23 10.17 -4.62 -10.66
N LEU A 24 9.96 -5.86 -11.10
CA LEU A 24 8.63 -6.38 -11.45
C LEU A 24 7.73 -6.44 -10.21
N LEU A 25 8.18 -7.06 -9.12
CA LEU A 25 7.44 -7.21 -7.87
C LEU A 25 7.02 -5.85 -7.30
N ARG A 26 7.93 -4.87 -7.26
CA ARG A 26 7.61 -3.50 -6.81
C ARG A 26 6.51 -2.85 -7.63
N LYS A 27 6.54 -3.01 -8.96
CA LYS A 27 5.50 -2.46 -9.84
C LYS A 27 4.16 -3.18 -9.66
N THR A 28 4.17 -4.50 -9.49
CA THR A 28 2.97 -5.29 -9.19
C THR A 28 2.34 -4.87 -7.87
N LEU A 29 3.14 -4.77 -6.80
CA LEU A 29 2.68 -4.31 -5.49
C LEU A 29 2.17 -2.87 -5.54
N MET A 30 2.80 -2.00 -6.35
CA MET A 30 2.33 -0.64 -6.55
C MET A 30 0.92 -0.60 -7.20
N CYS A 31 0.64 -1.44 -8.20
CA CYS A 31 -0.70 -1.54 -8.78
C CYS A 31 -1.74 -1.93 -7.72
N ASP A 32 -1.44 -2.92 -6.88
CA ASP A 32 -2.32 -3.36 -5.79
C ASP A 32 -2.51 -2.26 -4.75
N ASN A 33 -1.43 -1.60 -4.34
CA ASN A 33 -1.43 -0.50 -3.40
C ASN A 33 -2.27 0.69 -3.88
N ILE A 34 -2.16 1.06 -5.17
CA ILE A 34 -2.97 2.15 -5.74
C ILE A 34 -4.45 1.81 -5.67
N LYS A 35 -4.84 0.58 -6.02
CA LYS A 35 -6.24 0.14 -5.93
C LYS A 35 -6.75 0.20 -4.50
N ARG A 36 -5.96 -0.31 -3.55
CA ARG A 36 -6.30 -0.30 -2.12
C ARG A 36 -6.40 1.11 -1.56
N LEU A 37 -5.42 1.97 -1.85
CA LEU A 37 -5.43 3.35 -1.38
C LEU A 37 -6.57 4.17 -1.99
N LYS A 38 -7.00 3.85 -3.22
CA LYS A 38 -8.23 4.45 -3.79
C LYS A 38 -9.48 4.05 -3.02
N ILE A 39 -9.64 2.77 -2.66
CA ILE A 39 -10.78 2.31 -1.86
C ILE A 39 -10.80 3.05 -0.51
N ILE A 40 -9.65 3.07 0.16
CA ILE A 40 -9.47 3.80 1.43
C ILE A 40 -9.79 5.29 1.23
N GLY A 41 -9.30 5.90 0.16
CA GLY A 41 -9.54 7.30 -0.18
C GLY A 41 -11.01 7.63 -0.42
N VAL A 42 -11.76 6.75 -1.12
CA VAL A 42 -13.20 6.95 -1.36
C VAL A 42 -13.98 6.85 -0.05
N ILE A 43 -13.69 5.86 0.78
CA ILE A 43 -14.33 5.71 2.09
C ILE A 43 -14.00 6.91 2.98
N GLY A 44 -12.71 7.29 3.05
CA GLY A 44 -12.25 8.43 3.84
C GLY A 44 -12.84 9.76 3.38
N LEU A 45 -12.99 9.96 2.07
CA LEU A 45 -13.66 11.13 1.47
C LEU A 45 -15.14 11.16 1.86
N ALA A 46 -15.85 10.04 1.75
CA ALA A 46 -17.27 9.97 2.10
C ALA A 46 -17.52 10.29 3.58
N VAL A 47 -16.71 9.71 4.47
CA VAL A 47 -16.80 9.97 5.93
C VAL A 47 -16.46 11.42 6.25
N ASN A 48 -15.37 11.97 5.69
CA ASN A 48 -14.99 13.37 5.93
C ASN A 48 -16.00 14.37 5.37
N LEU A 49 -16.61 14.08 4.23
CA LEU A 49 -17.70 14.89 3.68
C LEU A 49 -18.92 14.90 4.59
N LEU A 50 -19.34 13.72 5.08
CA LEU A 50 -20.45 13.63 6.04
C LEU A 50 -20.16 14.45 7.30
N LEU A 51 -18.96 14.30 7.84
CA LEU A 51 -18.49 15.03 9.00
C LEU A 51 -18.45 16.56 8.77
N LEU A 52 -18.10 17.01 7.57
CA LEU A 52 -18.13 18.43 7.19
C LEU A 52 -19.57 18.97 7.08
N VAL A 53 -20.49 18.18 6.51
CA VAL A 53 -21.92 18.54 6.43
C VAL A 53 -22.52 18.69 7.83
N LEU A 54 -22.23 17.75 8.74
CA LEU A 54 -22.68 17.83 10.13
C LEU A 54 -22.18 19.10 10.83
N TYR A 55 -20.93 19.49 10.56
CA TYR A 55 -20.35 20.72 11.10
C TYR A 55 -21.11 21.97 10.59
N TYR A 56 -21.38 22.02 9.29
CA TYR A 56 -22.15 23.11 8.68
C TYR A 56 -23.60 23.18 9.19
N LEU A 57 -24.26 22.02 9.40
CA LEU A 57 -25.62 21.99 9.93
C LEU A 57 -25.70 22.50 11.38
N LYS A 58 -24.64 22.31 12.16
CA LYS A 58 -24.60 22.74 13.56
C LYS A 58 -24.25 24.23 13.70
N ASP A 59 -23.16 24.66 13.08
CA ASP A 59 -22.53 25.96 13.33
C ASP A 59 -22.56 26.90 12.10
N GLY A 60 -23.26 26.51 11.03
CA GLY A 60 -23.43 27.33 9.83
C GLY A 60 -22.12 27.67 9.12
N VAL A 61 -22.04 28.89 8.58
CA VAL A 61 -20.85 29.40 7.86
C VAL A 61 -19.68 29.67 8.82
N GLU A 62 -19.95 30.09 10.04
CA GLU A 62 -18.89 30.34 11.05
C GLU A 62 -18.14 29.05 11.38
N GLY A 63 -18.85 27.92 11.46
CA GLY A 63 -18.23 26.60 11.62
C GLY A 63 -17.28 26.22 10.48
N LEU A 64 -17.55 26.63 9.23
CA LEU A 64 -16.67 26.33 8.09
C LEU A 64 -15.32 27.06 8.14
N THR A 65 -15.21 28.13 8.93
CA THR A 65 -13.97 28.90 9.08
C THR A 65 -13.04 28.35 10.18
N ALA A 66 -13.50 27.36 10.94
CA ALA A 66 -12.68 26.70 11.95
C ALA A 66 -11.47 25.99 11.32
N ILE A 67 -10.36 25.93 12.07
CA ILE A 67 -9.13 25.24 11.65
C ILE A 67 -9.44 23.77 11.31
N GLU A 68 -10.29 23.12 12.09
CA GLU A 68 -10.71 21.74 11.85
C GLU A 68 -11.45 21.58 10.51
N ALA A 69 -12.41 22.46 10.22
CA ALA A 69 -13.15 22.44 8.96
C ALA A 69 -12.22 22.67 7.77
N THR A 70 -11.24 23.57 7.90
CA THR A 70 -10.22 23.84 6.88
C THR A 70 -9.36 22.60 6.61
N LEU A 71 -8.92 21.89 7.66
CA LEU A 71 -8.16 20.65 7.52
C LEU A 71 -8.98 19.55 6.82
N ARG A 72 -10.27 19.44 7.14
CA ARG A 72 -11.19 18.47 6.49
C ARG A 72 -11.42 18.82 5.01
N ILE A 73 -11.57 20.10 4.66
CA ILE A 73 -11.66 20.55 3.27
C ILE A 73 -10.37 20.21 2.52
N ALA A 74 -9.20 20.50 3.10
CA ALA A 74 -7.91 20.17 2.51
C ALA A 74 -7.73 18.66 2.32
N TRP A 75 -8.16 17.83 3.29
CA TRP A 75 -8.17 16.38 3.18
C TRP A 75 -9.03 15.93 2.00
N ASN A 76 -10.26 16.44 1.89
CA ASN A 76 -11.18 16.09 0.81
C ASN A 76 -10.61 16.44 -0.56
N LEU A 77 -10.04 17.64 -0.71
CA LEU A 77 -9.38 18.06 -1.94
C LEU A 77 -8.20 17.17 -2.29
N ALA A 78 -7.31 16.87 -1.33
CA ALA A 78 -6.19 15.97 -1.54
C ALA A 78 -6.64 14.55 -1.95
N SER A 79 -7.74 14.05 -1.36
CA SER A 79 -8.32 12.74 -1.69
C SER A 79 -8.86 12.71 -3.11
N ILE A 80 -9.60 13.74 -3.52
CA ILE A 80 -10.11 13.90 -4.89
C ILE A 80 -8.94 13.94 -5.88
N ILE A 81 -7.92 14.78 -5.60
CA ILE A 81 -6.72 14.89 -6.44
C ILE A 81 -6.02 13.53 -6.57
N TYR A 82 -5.93 12.74 -5.50
CA TYR A 82 -5.32 11.42 -5.57
C TYR A 82 -6.18 10.43 -6.39
N ILE A 83 -7.48 10.30 -6.08
CA ILE A 83 -8.39 9.32 -6.69
C ILE A 83 -8.41 9.47 -8.21
N PHE A 84 -8.52 10.71 -8.70
CA PHE A 84 -8.53 11.00 -10.13
C PHE A 84 -7.12 11.13 -10.72
N GLY A 85 -6.18 11.75 -9.99
CA GLY A 85 -4.85 12.10 -10.50
C GLY A 85 -3.86 10.95 -10.62
N VAL A 86 -4.01 9.86 -9.85
CA VAL A 86 -3.09 8.71 -9.91
C VAL A 86 -3.35 7.79 -11.12
N GLY A 87 -4.55 7.85 -11.73
CA GLY A 87 -4.96 6.96 -12.82
C GLY A 87 -5.18 5.50 -12.37
N ASN A 88 -5.36 4.57 -13.31
CA ASN A 88 -5.59 3.13 -13.02
C ASN A 88 -4.62 2.23 -13.81
N PRO A 89 -3.35 2.07 -13.35
CA PRO A 89 -2.46 1.10 -13.97
C PRO A 89 -2.94 -0.33 -13.66
N HIS A 90 -3.34 -1.07 -14.71
CA HIS A 90 -3.79 -2.46 -14.58
C HIS A 90 -2.64 -3.47 -14.63
N PHE A 91 -1.54 -3.10 -15.29
CA PHE A 91 -0.39 -3.96 -15.50
C PHE A 91 0.89 -3.32 -14.95
N PRO A 92 1.87 -4.10 -14.46
CA PRO A 92 3.14 -3.58 -13.95
C PRO A 92 3.88 -2.70 -14.96
N ASN A 93 3.78 -3.02 -16.25
CA ASN A 93 4.42 -2.27 -17.34
C ASN A 93 3.83 -0.86 -17.54
N ALA A 94 2.59 -0.63 -17.08
CA ALA A 94 1.93 0.67 -17.19
C ALA A 94 2.30 1.65 -16.06
N VAL A 95 3.00 1.18 -15.02
CA VAL A 95 3.40 2.01 -13.87
C VAL A 95 4.56 2.93 -14.27
N LYS A 96 4.33 4.24 -14.18
CA LYS A 96 5.34 5.29 -14.41
C LYS A 96 5.78 5.89 -13.06
N LYS A 97 6.84 6.73 -13.09
CA LYS A 97 7.36 7.42 -11.90
C LYS A 97 6.30 8.30 -11.21
N ARG A 98 5.39 8.92 -11.99
CA ARG A 98 4.31 9.75 -11.46
C ARG A 98 3.46 9.00 -10.43
N GLN A 99 3.09 7.75 -10.69
CA GLN A 99 2.25 6.98 -9.77
C GLN A 99 2.93 6.71 -8.43
N PHE A 100 4.26 6.51 -8.42
CA PHE A 100 5.02 6.41 -7.16
C PHE A 100 4.91 7.70 -6.34
N ILE A 101 5.10 8.86 -6.98
CA ILE A 101 5.01 10.16 -6.31
C ILE A 101 3.62 10.38 -5.72
N PHE A 102 2.57 10.15 -6.52
CA PHE A 102 1.18 10.28 -6.06
C PHE A 102 0.87 9.32 -4.91
N PHE A 103 1.35 8.07 -4.97
CA PHE A 103 1.11 7.08 -3.93
C PHE A 103 1.78 7.44 -2.60
N TYR A 104 3.10 7.70 -2.60
CA TYR A 104 3.79 8.06 -1.36
C TYR A 104 3.33 9.42 -0.82
N GLY A 105 3.08 10.38 -1.72
CA GLY A 105 2.52 11.68 -1.35
C GLY A 105 1.16 11.53 -0.65
N ALA A 106 0.23 10.78 -1.24
CA ALA A 106 -1.09 10.59 -0.64
C ALA A 106 -1.04 9.79 0.67
N THR A 107 -0.20 8.75 0.75
CA THR A 107 -0.05 7.95 1.98
C THR A 107 0.52 8.80 3.11
N GLY A 108 1.56 9.60 2.83
CA GLY A 108 2.18 10.49 3.80
C GLY A 108 1.24 11.62 4.23
N LEU A 109 0.53 12.23 3.28
CA LEU A 109 -0.49 13.24 3.58
C LEU A 109 -1.64 12.67 4.41
N CYS A 110 -2.08 11.44 4.15
CA CYS A 110 -3.13 10.79 4.94
C CYS A 110 -2.73 10.67 6.42
N LEU A 111 -1.51 10.23 6.70
CA LEU A 111 -0.97 10.16 8.07
C LEU A 111 -0.81 11.56 8.68
N LEU A 112 -0.30 12.52 7.91
CA LEU A 112 -0.10 13.88 8.37
C LEU A 112 -1.43 14.54 8.75
N PHE A 113 -2.44 14.44 7.89
CA PHE A 113 -3.77 14.97 8.20
C PHE A 113 -4.41 14.27 9.39
N ALA A 114 -4.24 12.94 9.53
CA ALA A 114 -4.70 12.22 10.71
C ALA A 114 -4.05 12.79 11.99
N SER A 115 -2.74 13.05 11.99
CA SER A 115 -2.05 13.68 13.11
C SER A 115 -2.51 15.10 13.37
N LEU A 116 -2.69 15.93 12.34
CA LEU A 116 -3.14 17.31 12.49
C LEU A 116 -4.56 17.40 13.05
N ILE A 117 -5.49 16.59 12.52
CA ILE A 117 -6.86 16.54 13.05
C ILE A 117 -6.86 15.99 14.47
N THR A 118 -6.07 14.96 14.76
CA THR A 118 -5.92 14.45 16.13
C THR A 118 -5.32 15.50 17.05
N ALA A 119 -4.35 16.30 16.59
CA ALA A 119 -3.75 17.38 17.38
C ALA A 119 -4.81 18.43 17.76
N VAL A 120 -5.59 18.90 16.79
CA VAL A 120 -6.69 19.85 17.02
C VAL A 120 -7.73 19.26 18.00
N LEU A 121 -8.18 18.02 17.77
CA LEU A 121 -9.17 17.37 18.63
C LEU A 121 -8.61 16.98 20.00
N SER A 122 -7.31 16.75 20.14
CA SER A 122 -6.69 16.35 21.40
C SER A 122 -6.74 17.45 22.44
N VAL A 123 -6.77 18.72 22.01
CA VAL A 123 -6.99 19.88 22.87
C VAL A 123 -8.38 19.83 23.52
N GLU A 124 -9.38 19.29 22.81
CA GLU A 124 -10.78 19.24 23.27
C GLU A 124 -11.16 17.91 23.94
N GLN A 125 -10.66 16.78 23.42
CA GLN A 125 -11.11 15.43 23.76
C GLN A 125 -10.01 14.53 24.36
N GLY A 126 -8.75 14.98 24.34
CA GLY A 126 -7.64 14.24 24.97
C GLY A 126 -7.28 12.89 24.34
N SER A 127 -7.84 12.53 23.18
CA SER A 127 -7.73 11.19 22.60
C SER A 127 -6.84 11.14 21.36
N THR A 128 -6.00 10.10 21.26
CA THR A 128 -5.10 9.81 20.13
C THR A 128 -5.66 8.76 19.15
N PHE A 129 -6.93 8.40 19.31
CA PHE A 129 -7.55 7.25 18.65
C PHE A 129 -7.59 7.34 17.12
N LEU A 130 -7.82 8.53 16.56
CA LEU A 130 -7.87 8.74 15.10
C LEU A 130 -6.52 8.47 14.42
N TYR A 131 -5.42 8.85 15.06
CA TYR A 131 -4.08 8.52 14.59
C TYR A 131 -3.85 6.99 14.63
N LEU A 132 -4.22 6.34 15.75
CA LEU A 132 -4.06 4.91 15.93
C LEU A 132 -4.78 4.10 14.82
N ILE A 133 -6.04 4.44 14.51
CA ILE A 133 -6.78 3.77 13.44
C ILE A 133 -6.07 3.95 12.10
N ASN A 134 -5.68 5.18 11.75
CA ASN A 134 -5.09 5.46 10.44
C ASN A 134 -3.75 4.76 10.23
N VAL A 135 -2.89 4.73 11.26
CA VAL A 135 -1.60 4.05 11.21
C VAL A 135 -1.78 2.54 11.08
N LEU A 136 -2.71 1.94 11.82
CA LEU A 136 -3.01 0.51 11.69
C LEU A 136 -3.66 0.17 10.34
N LEU A 137 -4.52 1.04 9.82
CA LEU A 137 -5.16 0.85 8.52
C LEU A 137 -4.13 0.90 7.39
N ILE A 138 -3.22 1.87 7.42
CA ILE A 138 -2.11 1.94 6.45
C ILE A 138 -1.20 0.72 6.59
N GLY A 139 -0.85 0.33 7.81
CA GLY A 139 0.00 -0.84 8.06
C GLY A 139 -0.64 -2.17 7.63
N SER A 140 -1.96 -2.31 7.77
CA SER A 140 -2.67 -3.55 7.41
C SER A 140 -3.02 -3.65 5.92
N PHE A 141 -3.30 -2.53 5.26
CA PHE A 141 -3.77 -2.54 3.88
C PHE A 141 -2.67 -2.31 2.84
N LEU A 142 -1.61 -1.57 3.14
CA LEU A 142 -0.59 -1.21 2.16
C LEU A 142 0.66 -2.08 2.27
N TYR A 143 1.19 -2.47 1.11
CA TYR A 143 2.44 -3.21 0.99
C TYR A 143 3.61 -2.23 0.97
N LEU A 144 4.15 -1.92 2.14
CA LEU A 144 5.26 -0.97 2.34
C LEU A 144 6.45 -1.66 2.98
N SER A 145 7.65 -1.41 2.47
CA SER A 145 8.87 -1.82 3.15
C SER A 145 9.09 -1.01 4.43
N LEU A 146 9.92 -1.54 5.32
CA LEU A 146 10.19 -0.92 6.61
C LEU A 146 10.72 0.52 6.44
N LEU A 147 11.64 0.74 5.50
CA LEU A 147 12.19 2.07 5.23
C LEU A 147 11.12 3.04 4.72
N GLU A 148 10.27 2.60 3.78
CA GLU A 148 9.17 3.42 3.27
C GLU A 148 8.20 3.81 4.38
N MET A 149 7.85 2.88 5.28
CA MET A 149 7.01 3.20 6.42
C MET A 149 7.65 4.20 7.37
N ILE A 150 8.93 4.04 7.72
CA ILE A 150 9.63 5.00 8.58
C ILE A 150 9.56 6.40 7.95
N CYS A 151 9.88 6.52 6.66
CA CYS A 151 9.85 7.81 5.97
C CYS A 151 8.45 8.45 5.96
N LEU A 152 7.38 7.65 5.84
CA LEU A 152 6.01 8.15 5.83
C LEU A 152 5.46 8.48 7.23
N ILE A 153 5.83 7.69 8.23
CA ILE A 153 5.31 7.81 9.60
C ILE A 153 6.03 8.93 10.37
N VAL A 154 7.35 9.07 10.23
CA VAL A 154 8.15 9.99 11.06
C VAL A 154 7.59 11.43 11.07
N PRO A 155 7.24 12.06 9.94
CA PRO A 155 6.69 13.42 9.96
C PRO A 155 5.39 13.52 10.76
N SER A 156 4.49 12.56 10.56
CA SER A 156 3.18 12.47 11.21
C SER A 156 3.32 12.16 12.71
N PHE A 157 4.27 11.30 13.08
CA PHE A 157 4.62 11.00 14.47
C PHE A 157 5.17 12.23 15.20
N LEU A 158 6.08 12.99 14.58
CA LEU A 158 6.66 14.19 15.17
C LEU A 158 5.61 15.26 15.48
N VAL A 159 4.68 15.51 14.54
CA VAL A 159 3.57 16.45 14.76
C VAL A 159 2.74 16.03 15.99
N LEU A 160 2.45 14.74 16.12
CA LEU A 160 1.65 14.23 17.22
C LEU A 160 2.39 14.30 18.57
N VAL A 161 3.69 13.97 18.60
CA VAL A 161 4.52 14.09 19.80
C VAL A 161 4.59 15.54 20.27
N ILE A 162 4.80 16.48 19.35
CA ILE A 162 4.77 17.91 19.64
C ILE A 162 3.41 18.28 20.24
N SER A 163 2.30 17.88 19.59
CA SER A 163 0.96 18.16 20.12
C SER A 163 0.77 17.63 21.54
N ILE A 164 1.17 16.39 21.82
CA ILE A 164 1.02 15.76 23.14
C ILE A 164 1.82 16.50 24.23
N ILE A 165 3.00 17.03 23.90
CA ILE A 165 3.85 17.76 24.86
C ILE A 165 3.27 19.14 25.18
N PHE A 166 2.72 19.83 24.18
CA PHE A 166 2.21 21.19 24.34
C PHE A 166 0.74 21.27 24.75
N THR A 167 0.00 20.15 24.72
CA THR A 167 -1.39 20.11 25.19
C THR A 167 -1.40 20.14 26.72
N PRO A 168 -2.13 21.09 27.36
CA PRO A 168 -2.24 21.14 28.80
C PRO A 168 -3.08 19.96 29.31
N SER A 169 -2.41 18.86 29.66
CA SER A 169 -3.04 17.65 30.21
C SER A 169 -2.30 17.13 31.44
N SER A 170 -2.95 16.24 32.20
CA SER A 170 -2.28 15.57 33.31
C SER A 170 -1.11 14.71 32.81
N ILE A 171 -0.05 14.60 33.61
CA ILE A 171 1.16 13.82 33.28
C ILE A 171 0.81 12.37 32.93
N LEU A 172 -0.15 11.79 33.64
CA LEU A 172 -0.63 10.41 33.40
C LEU A 172 -1.25 10.26 32.01
N MET A 173 -2.03 11.26 31.56
CA MET A 173 -2.67 11.24 30.24
C MET A 173 -1.66 11.43 29.12
N THR A 174 -0.67 12.31 29.31
CA THR A 174 0.47 12.49 28.39
C THR A 174 1.25 11.17 28.24
N GLN A 175 1.56 10.49 29.34
CA GLN A 175 2.25 9.20 29.31
C GLN A 175 1.42 8.11 28.60
N GLY A 176 0.13 8.01 28.90
CA GLY A 176 -0.76 7.03 28.27
C GLY A 176 -0.88 7.25 26.76
N ASN A 177 -1.05 8.50 26.32
CA ASN A 177 -1.10 8.85 24.90
C ASN A 177 0.23 8.56 24.20
N PHE A 178 1.37 8.85 24.83
CA PHE A 178 2.68 8.57 24.26
C PHE A 178 2.92 7.06 24.07
N ILE A 179 2.58 6.25 25.07
CA ILE A 179 2.65 4.78 24.99
C ILE A 179 1.75 4.26 23.87
N ASN A 180 0.51 4.74 23.77
CA ASN A 180 -0.43 4.32 22.73
C ASN A 180 0.09 4.65 21.32
N VAL A 181 0.66 5.82 21.12
CA VAL A 181 1.22 6.26 19.84
C VAL A 181 2.43 5.40 19.44
N ILE A 182 3.34 5.13 20.37
CA ILE A 182 4.50 4.28 20.12
C ILE A 182 4.06 2.84 19.84
N ALA A 183 3.20 2.27 20.70
CA ALA A 183 2.73 0.90 20.58
C ALA A 183 1.97 0.69 19.27
N SER A 184 1.03 1.56 18.92
CA SER A 184 0.27 1.47 17.67
C SER A 184 1.16 1.59 16.44
N THR A 185 2.15 2.48 16.46
CA THR A 185 3.13 2.62 15.38
C THR A 185 3.97 1.35 15.24
N ALA A 186 4.46 0.79 16.34
CA ALA A 186 5.23 -0.45 16.34
C ALA A 186 4.39 -1.63 15.81
N PHE A 187 3.15 -1.78 16.27
CA PHE A 187 2.25 -2.82 15.78
C PHE A 187 1.94 -2.66 14.29
N ALA A 188 1.65 -1.45 13.82
CA ALA A 188 1.42 -1.21 12.40
C ALA A 188 2.63 -1.59 11.53
N VAL A 189 3.84 -1.27 12.00
CA VAL A 189 5.07 -1.65 11.30
C VAL A 189 5.22 -3.17 11.22
N VAL A 190 4.99 -3.89 12.32
CA VAL A 190 5.08 -5.35 12.37
C VAL A 190 4.02 -5.99 11.45
N ILE A 191 2.79 -5.52 11.50
CA ILE A 191 1.69 -6.01 10.65
C ILE A 191 2.03 -5.80 9.18
N ALA A 192 2.46 -4.60 8.80
CA ALA A 192 2.82 -4.28 7.42
C ALA A 192 3.97 -5.15 6.90
N GLN A 193 5.02 -5.36 7.69
CA GLN A 193 6.13 -6.23 7.28
C GLN A 193 5.68 -7.68 7.11
N THR A 194 4.84 -8.18 8.02
CA THR A 194 4.30 -9.53 7.94
C THR A 194 3.46 -9.72 6.67
N ILE A 195 2.59 -8.76 6.38
CA ILE A 195 1.72 -8.77 5.20
C ILE A 195 2.54 -8.64 3.91
N LEU A 196 3.55 -7.77 3.88
CA LEU A 196 4.44 -7.60 2.73
C LEU A 196 5.23 -8.87 2.43
N ILE A 197 5.86 -9.47 3.45
CA ILE A 197 6.64 -10.71 3.28
C ILE A 197 5.74 -11.85 2.78
N SER A 198 4.55 -11.99 3.38
CA SER A 198 3.56 -12.98 2.94
C SER A 198 3.18 -12.80 1.48
N LYS A 199 2.91 -11.55 1.06
CA LYS A 199 2.55 -11.24 -0.33
C LYS A 199 3.70 -11.48 -1.30
N LEU A 200 4.93 -11.10 -0.94
CA LEU A 200 6.11 -11.36 -1.76
C LEU A 200 6.32 -12.87 -1.97
N LYS A 201 6.20 -13.66 -0.91
CA LYS A 201 6.29 -15.13 -0.99
C LYS A 201 5.19 -15.69 -1.89
N GLN A 202 3.95 -15.21 -1.76
CA GLN A 202 2.84 -15.61 -2.62
C GLN A 202 3.10 -15.30 -4.10
N LEU A 203 3.56 -14.08 -4.41
CA LEU A 203 3.86 -13.67 -5.79
C LEU A 203 4.99 -14.51 -6.38
N SER A 204 6.05 -14.75 -5.61
CA SER A 204 7.16 -15.61 -6.02
C SER A 204 6.70 -17.04 -6.32
N SER A 205 5.95 -17.67 -5.40
CA SER A 205 5.43 -19.02 -5.61
C SER A 205 4.49 -19.11 -6.81
N THR A 206 3.65 -18.09 -7.04
CA THR A 206 2.75 -18.03 -8.20
C THR A 206 3.54 -17.99 -9.50
N GLN A 207 4.62 -17.21 -9.55
CA GLN A 207 5.51 -17.16 -10.71
C GLN A 207 6.14 -18.53 -10.98
N THR A 208 6.65 -19.19 -9.93
CA THR A 208 7.23 -20.54 -10.06
C THR A 208 6.20 -21.55 -10.59
N ILE A 209 4.96 -21.49 -10.13
CA ILE A 209 3.89 -22.38 -10.62
C ILE A 209 3.59 -22.11 -12.10
N LEU A 210 3.56 -20.85 -12.53
CA LEU A 210 3.34 -20.50 -13.93
C LEU A 210 4.48 -20.98 -14.83
N ASP A 211 5.72 -20.85 -14.36
CA ASP A 211 6.91 -21.32 -15.09
C ASP A 211 6.89 -22.86 -15.21
N GLN A 212 6.59 -23.57 -14.11
CA GLN A 212 6.43 -25.03 -14.10
C GLN A 212 5.27 -25.49 -14.99
N LYS A 213 4.15 -24.77 -14.99
CA LYS A 213 3.01 -25.08 -15.86
C LYS A 213 3.39 -24.94 -17.32
N LYS A 214 4.11 -23.88 -17.69
CA LYS A 214 4.57 -23.66 -19.07
C LYS A 214 5.57 -24.73 -19.51
N GLU A 215 6.48 -25.12 -18.62
CA GLU A 215 7.39 -26.25 -18.86
C GLU A 215 6.62 -27.55 -19.05
N LEU A 216 5.62 -27.82 -18.20
CA LEU A 216 4.79 -29.00 -18.33
C LEU A 216 3.99 -29.00 -19.64
N GLU A 217 3.37 -27.89 -20.02
CA GLU A 217 2.67 -27.75 -21.31
C GLU A 217 3.62 -28.01 -22.49
N TYR A 218 4.85 -27.50 -22.43
CA TYR A 218 5.87 -27.78 -23.43
C TYR A 218 6.25 -29.27 -23.49
N LEU A 219 6.43 -29.91 -22.32
CA LEU A 219 6.78 -31.33 -22.23
C LEU A 219 5.63 -32.25 -22.67
N ILE A 220 4.38 -31.92 -22.34
CA ILE A 220 3.18 -32.67 -22.78
C ILE A 220 3.08 -32.68 -24.30
N ASP A 221 3.56 -31.62 -24.95
CA ASP A 221 3.53 -31.43 -26.39
C ASP A 221 4.65 -32.20 -27.13
N LEU A 222 5.60 -32.76 -26.39
CA LEU A 222 6.68 -33.58 -26.91
C LEU A 222 6.44 -35.07 -26.60
N ASP A 223 6.99 -35.93 -27.43
CA ASP A 223 7.09 -37.35 -27.18
C ASP A 223 8.13 -37.63 -26.08
N GLY A 224 7.76 -38.47 -25.11
CA GLY A 224 8.57 -38.71 -23.91
C GLY A 224 9.92 -39.41 -24.16
N LEU A 225 10.05 -40.14 -25.27
CA LEU A 225 11.26 -40.90 -25.61
C LEU A 225 12.17 -40.12 -26.55
N THR A 226 11.60 -39.47 -27.56
CA THR A 226 12.35 -38.84 -28.65
C THR A 226 12.49 -37.33 -28.52
N ARG A 227 11.70 -36.70 -27.63
CA ARG A 227 11.57 -35.23 -27.51
C ARG A 227 11.16 -34.53 -28.81
N ILE A 228 10.59 -35.26 -29.75
CA ILE A 228 10.00 -34.74 -31.00
C ILE A 228 8.54 -34.33 -30.69
N PRO A 229 7.96 -33.30 -31.34
CA PRO A 229 6.54 -32.99 -31.19
C PRO A 229 5.66 -34.22 -31.35
N ASN A 230 4.77 -34.45 -30.37
CA ASN A 230 3.91 -35.63 -30.40
C ASN A 230 2.75 -35.47 -31.39
N ARG A 231 2.02 -36.56 -31.62
CA ARG A 231 0.91 -36.62 -32.57
C ARG A 231 -0.14 -35.52 -32.32
N ARG A 232 -0.47 -35.22 -31.06
CA ARG A 232 -1.45 -34.18 -30.72
C ARG A 232 -0.98 -32.80 -31.19
N LYS A 233 0.30 -32.49 -30.98
CA LYS A 233 0.90 -31.24 -31.46
C LYS A 233 0.96 -31.19 -32.98
N LEU A 234 1.33 -32.29 -33.61
CA LEU A 234 1.36 -32.43 -35.07
C LEU A 234 -0.03 -32.19 -35.69
N GLU A 235 -1.07 -32.81 -35.13
CA GLU A 235 -2.47 -32.63 -35.57
C GLU A 235 -2.93 -31.18 -35.40
N SER A 236 -2.61 -30.54 -34.26
CA SER A 236 -2.91 -29.12 -34.04
C SER A 236 -2.18 -28.19 -35.01
N TYR A 237 -0.99 -28.58 -35.47
CA TYR A 237 -0.24 -27.81 -36.46
C TYR A 237 -0.90 -27.87 -37.84
N TYR A 238 -1.31 -29.06 -38.30
CA TYR A 238 -2.03 -29.25 -39.57
C TYR A 238 -3.40 -28.55 -39.60
N LEU A 239 -4.13 -28.55 -38.47
CA LEU A 239 -5.38 -27.78 -38.34
C LEU A 239 -5.17 -26.27 -38.52
N ASN A 240 -4.04 -25.75 -38.07
CA ASN A 240 -3.71 -24.33 -38.18
C ASN A 240 -2.98 -23.95 -39.48
N HIS A 241 -2.45 -24.94 -40.22
CA HIS A 241 -1.71 -24.77 -41.47
C HIS A 241 -2.20 -25.80 -42.51
N PRO A 242 -3.43 -25.67 -43.03
CA PRO A 242 -4.01 -26.65 -43.94
C PRO A 242 -3.25 -26.79 -45.27
N ASP A 243 -2.52 -25.75 -45.67
CA ASP A 243 -1.83 -25.69 -46.97
C ASP A 243 -0.36 -26.13 -46.92
N THR A 244 0.17 -26.52 -45.75
CA THR A 244 1.56 -27.03 -45.66
C THR A 244 1.65 -28.48 -46.11
N SER A 245 2.05 -28.70 -47.36
CA SER A 245 2.43 -30.03 -47.87
C SER A 245 3.87 -30.35 -47.48
N PHE A 246 4.08 -31.27 -46.55
CA PHE A 246 5.39 -31.89 -46.37
C PHE A 246 5.47 -33.12 -47.27
N ALA A 247 6.42 -33.12 -48.21
CA ALA A 247 6.76 -34.32 -48.97
C ALA A 247 7.40 -35.34 -48.01
N LEU A 248 6.77 -36.51 -47.89
CA LEU A 248 7.30 -37.69 -47.20
C LEU A 248 8.41 -38.34 -48.03
#